data_AF-A0A950CWH4-F1
#
_entry.id   AF-A0A950CWH4-F1
#
_cell.length_a   1.000
_cell.length_b   1.000
_cell.length_c   1.000
_cell.angle_alpha   90.00
_cell.angle_beta   90.00
_cell.angle_gamma   90.00
#
_symmetry.space_group_name_H-M   'P 1'
#
loop_
_entity.id
_entity.type
_entity.pdbx_description
1 polymer ?
#
loop_
_entity_poly.entity_id
_entity_poly.type
_entity_poly.pdbx_seq_one_letter_code
_entity_poly.pdbx_strand_id
1 'polypeptide(L)'
;ARNSWRGPGYFDTDLTLNKTFSITERFRLLIGANFFNILNHPNFDLPVNNVALGNFGTITSTVSAPTSAYGSFQGSAVSGRVIQTQVKLTF
;
A
#
# COMPACT_ATOMS: atom_id res chain seq x y z
N ALA A 1 21.52 24.19 10.69
CA ALA A 1 21.11 23.78 9.33
C ALA A 1 19.62 23.42 9.35
N ARG A 2 18.85 23.72 8.30
CA ARG A 2 17.45 23.29 8.15
C ARG A 2 17.41 21.95 7.40
N ASN A 3 16.51 21.04 7.77
CA ASN A 3 16.32 19.72 7.13
C ASN A 3 17.61 18.88 7.01
N SER A 4 18.46 18.88 8.03
CA SER A 4 19.72 18.12 8.04
C SER A 4 19.55 16.60 8.04
N TRP A 5 18.33 16.12 8.29
CA TRP A 5 17.98 14.71 8.35
C TRP A 5 17.07 14.35 7.18
N ARG A 6 17.44 13.30 6.44
CA ARG A 6 16.60 12.70 5.40
C ARG A 6 16.37 11.24 5.76
N GLY A 7 15.13 10.79 5.63
CA GLY A 7 14.79 9.38 5.80
C GLY A 7 15.07 8.57 4.53
N PRO A 8 14.83 7.24 4.61
CA PRO A 8 14.90 6.36 3.45
C PRO A 8 13.95 6.76 2.32
N GLY A 9 14.28 6.34 1.10
CA GLY A 9 13.38 6.51 -0.05
C GLY A 9 12.16 5.61 0.05
N TYR A 10 11.05 6.06 -0.54
CA TYR A 10 9.84 5.27 -0.71
C TYR A 10 9.81 4.65 -2.10
N PHE A 11 9.59 3.34 -2.18
CA PHE A 11 9.39 2.62 -3.43
C PHE A 11 8.32 1.55 -3.26
N ASP A 12 7.31 1.61 -4.11
CA ASP A 12 6.16 0.73 -4.06
C ASP A 12 5.62 0.48 -5.46
N THR A 13 4.96 -0.66 -5.64
CA THR A 13 4.42 -1.06 -6.94
C THR A 13 3.08 -1.74 -6.74
N ASP A 14 2.05 -1.12 -7.31
CA ASP A 14 0.67 -1.61 -7.27
C ASP A 14 0.26 -2.17 -8.64
N LEU A 15 -0.51 -3.25 -8.63
CA LEU A 15 -1.00 -3.91 -9.83
C LEU A 15 -2.49 -4.16 -9.73
N THR A 16 -3.23 -3.80 -10.77
CA THR A 16 -4.66 -4.10 -10.90
C THR A 16 -4.90 -4.93 -12.15
N LEU A 17 -5.46 -6.13 -11.97
CA LEU A 17 -5.82 -7.05 -13.04
C LEU A 17 -7.33 -7.23 -13.06
N ASN A 18 -7.97 -6.95 -14.19
CA ASN A 18 -9.41 -7.16 -14.37
C ASN A 18 -9.67 -7.86 -15.70
N LYS A 19 -10.59 -8.82 -15.69
CA LYS A 19 -11.06 -9.51 -16.89
C LYS A 19 -12.58 -9.65 -16.87
N THR A 20 -13.19 -9.24 -17.98
CA THR A 20 -14.63 -9.38 -18.20
C THR A 20 -14.89 -10.56 -19.13
N PHE A 21 -15.76 -11.47 -18.71
CA PHE A 21 -16.27 -12.59 -19.47
C PHE A 21 -17.70 -12.30 -19.89
N SER A 22 -17.97 -12.33 -21.19
CA SER A 22 -19.34 -12.29 -21.72
C SER A 22 -19.90 -13.71 -21.65
N ILE A 23 -20.83 -13.96 -20.73
CA ILE A 23 -21.47 -15.27 -20.59
C ILE A 23 -22.58 -15.40 -21.63
N THR A 24 -23.41 -14.38 -21.76
CA THR A 24 -24.44 -14.25 -22.82
C THR A 24 -24.52 -12.80 -23.29
N GLU A 25 -25.42 -12.50 -24.23
CA GLU A 25 -25.68 -11.13 -24.70
C GLU A 25 -26.11 -10.17 -23.58
N ARG A 26 -26.71 -10.70 -22.52
CA ARG A 26 -27.21 -9.94 -21.37
C ARG A 26 -26.28 -10.02 -20.17
N PHE A 27 -25.63 -11.17 -19.94
CA PHE A 27 -24.80 -11.38 -18.74
C PHE A 27 -23.31 -11.17 -18.99
N ARG A 28 -22.71 -10.30 -18.17
CA ARG A 28 -21.25 -10.05 -18.12
C ARG A 28 -20.73 -10.30 -16.71
N LEU A 29 -19.67 -11.09 -16.60
CA LEU A 29 -18.97 -11.39 -15.36
C LEU A 29 -17.60 -10.73 -15.36
N LEU A 30 -17.36 -9.79 -14.45
CA LEU A 30 -16.05 -9.22 -14.22
C LEU A 30 -15.39 -9.93 -13.03
N ILE A 31 -14.18 -10.42 -13.25
CA ILE A 31 -13.29 -10.94 -12.20
C ILE A 31 -12.08 -10.03 -12.14
N GLY A 32 -11.71 -9.60 -10.95
CA GLY A 32 -10.62 -8.68 -10.73
C GLY A 32 -9.79 -8.99 -9.50
N ALA A 33 -8.55 -8.52 -9.50
CA ALA A 33 -7.66 -8.55 -8.36
C ALA A 33 -6.80 -7.28 -8.33
N ASN A 34 -6.70 -6.65 -7.16
CA ASN A 34 -5.80 -5.53 -6.87
C ASN A 34 -4.71 -6.02 -5.92
N PHE A 35 -3.47 -5.73 -6.25
CA PHE A 35 -2.28 -6.05 -5.47
C PHE A 35 -1.63 -4.74 -5.08
N PHE A 36 -1.55 -4.48 -3.78
CA PHE A 36 -0.81 -3.35 -3.22
C PHE A 36 0.53 -3.84 -2.70
N ASN A 37 1.62 -3.15 -3.01
CA ASN A 37 2.99 -3.59 -2.72
C ASN A 37 3.26 -5.01 -3.26
N ILE A 38 3.10 -5.21 -4.57
CA ILE A 38 3.24 -6.53 -5.21
C ILE A 38 4.62 -7.16 -4.97
N LEU A 39 5.65 -6.32 -4.92
CA LEU A 39 7.05 -6.71 -4.66
C LEU A 39 7.31 -7.01 -3.18
N ASN A 40 6.36 -6.70 -2.29
CA ASN A 40 6.46 -6.88 -0.85
C ASN A 40 7.73 -6.23 -0.26
N HIS A 41 8.09 -5.05 -0.77
CA HIS A 41 9.24 -4.26 -0.32
C HIS A 41 8.85 -3.44 0.92
N PRO A 42 9.57 -3.55 2.05
CA PRO A 42 9.28 -2.74 3.22
C PRO A 42 9.70 -1.28 2.99
N ASN A 43 8.75 -0.36 3.15
CA ASN A 43 9.03 1.07 3.11
C ASN A 43 9.14 1.62 4.52
N PHE A 44 10.31 2.08 4.90
CA PHE A 44 10.59 2.58 6.26
C PHE A 44 10.09 4.01 6.46
N ASP A 45 9.63 4.30 7.68
CA ASP A 45 9.22 5.66 8.06
C ASP A 45 10.43 6.55 8.36
N LEU A 46 10.17 7.84 8.59
CA LEU A 46 11.19 8.77 9.03
C LEU A 46 11.73 8.38 10.42
N PRO A 47 13.02 8.63 10.68
CA PRO A 47 13.58 8.44 12.02
C PRO A 47 12.90 9.33 13.06
N VAL A 48 12.86 8.86 14.31
CA VAL A 48 12.36 9.65 15.45
C VAL A 48 13.11 10.98 15.53
N ASN A 49 12.38 12.08 15.35
CA ASN A 49 12.93 13.43 15.29
C ASN A 49 12.94 14.16 16.64
N ASN A 50 12.43 13.53 17.70
CA ASN A 50 12.41 14.09 19.05
C ASN A 50 13.68 13.73 19.82
N VAL A 51 14.55 14.73 20.02
CA VAL A 51 15.84 14.60 20.71
C VAL A 51 15.69 14.18 22.19
N ALA A 52 14.53 14.43 22.81
CA ALA A 52 14.29 14.05 24.19
C ALA A 52 14.01 12.55 24.38
N LEU A 53 13.82 11.79 23.29
CA LEU A 53 13.55 10.35 23.34
C LEU A 53 14.86 9.54 23.16
N GLY A 54 15.00 8.45 23.90
CA GLY A 54 16.21 7.58 23.86
C GLY A 54 16.43 6.84 22.54
N ASN A 55 15.46 6.90 21.63
CA ASN A 55 15.47 6.32 20.29
C ASN A 55 15.54 7.39 19.19
N PHE A 56 15.94 8.63 19.52
CA PHE A 56 16.23 9.68 18.55
C PHE A 56 17.13 9.18 17.42
N GLY A 57 16.77 9.50 16.17
CA GLY A 57 17.53 9.11 14.98
C GLY A 57 17.36 7.64 14.56
N THR A 58 16.54 6.85 15.25
CA THR A 58 16.22 5.46 14.86
C THR A 58 14.86 5.36 14.19
N ILE A 59 14.68 4.36 13.33
CA ILE A 59 13.41 4.05 12.66
C ILE A 59 12.75 2.90 13.41
N THR A 60 11.52 3.10 13.86
CA THR A 60 10.78 2.12 14.67
C THR A 60 9.59 1.49 13.93
N SER A 61 9.22 2.01 12.75
CA SER A 61 8.04 1.59 11.99
C SER A 61 8.26 1.71 10.49
N THR A 62 7.41 1.01 9.74
CA THR A 62 7.24 1.25 8.31
C THR A 62 6.23 2.36 8.07
N VAL A 63 6.37 3.06 6.95
CA VAL A 63 5.47 4.15 6.60
C VAL A 63 4.12 3.59 6.12
N SER A 64 3.05 4.34 6.37
CA SER A 64 1.74 4.04 5.80
C SER A 64 1.81 4.12 4.27
N ALA A 65 1.35 3.07 3.59
CA ALA A 65 1.19 3.12 2.15
C ALA A 65 0.19 4.24 1.78
N PRO A 66 0.49 5.09 0.78
CA PRO A 66 -0.42 6.12 0.30
C PRO A 66 -1.60 5.52 -0.49
N THR A 67 -1.38 4.35 -1.09
CA THR A 67 -2.35 3.57 -1.85
C THR A 67 -2.63 2.27 -1.10
N SER A 68 -3.76 2.22 -0.40
CA SER A 68 -4.22 1.03 0.33
C SER A 68 -5.72 0.89 0.19
N ALA A 69 -6.20 -0.35 0.08
CA ALA A 69 -7.63 -0.66 0.09
C ALA A 69 -8.33 -0.20 1.39
N TYR A 70 -7.59 0.02 2.47
CA TYR A 70 -8.10 0.42 3.78
C TYR A 70 -7.90 1.93 4.09
N GLY A 71 -7.41 2.70 3.11
CA GLY A 71 -7.07 4.11 3.28
C GLY A 71 -5.75 4.36 4.03
N SER A 72 -5.37 5.63 4.16
CA SER A 72 -4.06 6.08 4.68
C SER A 72 -4.00 6.24 6.21
N PHE A 73 -5.06 5.86 6.94
CA PHE A 73 -5.16 6.05 8.39
C PHE A 73 -4.71 4.83 9.21
N GLN A 74 -4.42 3.71 8.56
CA GLN A 74 -4.07 2.44 9.23
C GLN A 74 -2.59 2.37 9.65
N GLY A 75 -1.78 3.37 9.30
CA GLY A 75 -0.36 3.43 9.67
C GLY A 75 0.44 2.25 9.09
N SER A 76 1.42 1.78 9.86
CA SER A 76 2.32 0.67 9.47
C SER A 76 1.57 -0.66 9.24
N ALA A 77 0.36 -0.84 9.79
CA ALA A 77 -0.39 -2.09 9.73
C ALA A 77 -0.77 -2.52 8.30
N VAL A 78 -0.84 -1.59 7.35
CA VAL A 78 -1.16 -1.85 5.94
C VAL A 78 0.04 -1.61 5.00
N SER A 79 1.25 -1.49 5.55
CA SER A 79 2.48 -1.25 4.78
C SER A 79 2.97 -2.51 4.03
N GLY A 80 2.52 -3.68 4.49
CA GLY A 80 2.80 -4.95 3.81
C GLY A 80 1.94 -5.18 2.56
N ARG A 81 2.20 -6.28 1.85
CA ARG A 81 1.43 -6.64 0.65
C ARG A 81 -0.02 -6.97 0.97
N VAL A 82 -0.94 -6.31 0.25
CA VAL A 82 -2.38 -6.57 0.33
C VAL A 82 -2.89 -7.07 -1.02
N ILE A 83 -3.73 -8.10 -1.00
CA ILE A 83 -4.39 -8.63 -2.19
C ILE A 83 -5.89 -8.54 -1.98
N GLN A 84 -6.58 -7.86 -2.87
CA GLN A 84 -8.03 -7.73 -2.87
C GLN A 84 -8.58 -8.38 -4.14
N THR A 85 -9.52 -9.31 -3.99
CA THR A 85 -10.23 -9.93 -5.11
C THR A 85 -11.64 -9.38 -5.22
N GLN A 86 -12.12 -9.20 -6.44
CA GLN A 86 -13.48 -8.73 -6.71
C GLN A 86 -14.14 -9.58 -7.80
N VAL A 87 -15.44 -9.82 -7.63
CA VAL A 87 -16.29 -10.46 -8.63
C VAL A 87 -17.55 -9.62 -8.77
N LYS A 88 -17.91 -9.26 -10.00
CA LYS A 88 -19.09 -8.46 -10.31
C LYS A 88 -19.87 -9.08 -11.46
N LEU A 89 -21.15 -9.37 -11.22
CA LEU A 89 -22.09 -9.79 -12.26
C LEU A 89 -22.91 -8.57 -12.71
N THR A 90 -23.06 -8.39 -14.03
CA THR A 90 -23.87 -7.33 -14.66
C THR A 90 -24.83 -7.99 -15.65
N PHE A 91 -26.08 -7.52 -15.72
CA PHE A 91 -27.19 -8.06 -16.53
C PHE A 91 -27.91 -6.97 -17.33
#